data_AF-A0A967GQY8-F1
#
_entry.id   AF-A0A967GQY8-F1
#
_cell.length_a   1.000
_cell.length_b   1.000
_cell.length_c   1.000
_cell.angle_alpha   90.00
_cell.angle_beta   90.00
_cell.angle_gamma   90.00
#
_symmetry.space_group_name_H-M   'P 1'
#
loop_
_entity.id
_entity.type
_entity.pdbx_description
1 polymer ?
#
loop_
_entity_poly.entity_id
_entity_poly.type
_entity_poly.pdbx_seq_one_letter_code
_entity_poly.pdbx_strand_id
1 'polypeptide(L)'
;MVDKGIPIRLVLYSVAILYLGIDLFVIGGPLRQAVFRKNPKSEEVIEAAKAEGVVARVYFQPILLSQVDRRVEEGLWAQGRSLSAVKPAERISLRRAALDDLIDLHLLRLKVRF
;
A
#
# COMPACT_ATOMS: atom_id res chain seq x y z
N MET A 1 -39.01 -33.10 21.93
CA MET A 1 -39.42 -31.80 21.37
C MET A 1 -38.24 -31.25 20.61
N VAL A 2 -38.30 -31.20 19.28
CA VAL A 2 -37.19 -30.63 18.49
C VAL A 2 -37.07 -29.17 18.90
N ASP A 3 -35.91 -28.78 19.43
CA ASP A 3 -35.64 -27.40 19.82
C ASP A 3 -35.82 -26.50 18.60
N LYS A 4 -36.97 -25.82 18.52
CA LYS A 4 -37.38 -24.96 17.40
C LYS A 4 -36.40 -23.80 17.19
N GLY A 5 -35.50 -23.52 18.14
CA GLY A 5 -34.46 -22.52 18.01
C GLY A 5 -33.32 -22.90 17.06
N ILE A 6 -33.00 -24.19 16.90
CA ILE A 6 -31.92 -24.66 16.01
C ILE A 6 -32.25 -24.43 14.52
N PRO A 7 -33.44 -24.81 14.00
CA PRO A 7 -33.77 -24.58 12.59
C PRO A 7 -33.89 -23.10 12.25
N ILE A 8 -34.40 -22.26 13.17
CA ILE A 8 -34.50 -20.81 12.97
C ILE A 8 -33.11 -20.19 12.83
N ARG A 9 -32.14 -20.59 13.66
CA ARG A 9 -30.75 -20.14 13.56
C ARG A 9 -30.10 -20.55 12.25
N LEU A 10 -30.34 -21.80 11.80
CA LEU A 10 -29.83 -22.29 10.52
C LEU A 10 -30.35 -21.48 9.32
N VAL A 11 -31.64 -21.13 9.31
CA VAL A 11 -32.24 -20.29 8.27
C VAL A 11 -31.68 -18.87 8.32
N LEU A 12 -31.50 -18.30 9.51
CA LEU A 12 -30.87 -16.98 9.67
C LEU A 12 -29.43 -16.96 9.16
N TYR A 13 -28.65 -17.99 9.49
CA TYR A 13 -27.27 -18.10 9.02
C TYR A 13 -27.18 -18.33 7.52
N SER A 14 -28.06 -19.15 6.94
CA SER A 14 -28.06 -19.37 5.49
C SER A 14 -28.43 -18.09 4.73
N VAL A 15 -29.40 -17.31 5.21
CA VAL A 15 -29.75 -16.01 4.64
C VAL A 15 -28.58 -15.03 4.78
N ALA A 16 -27.92 -14.97 5.94
CA ALA A 16 -26.76 -14.10 6.15
C ALA A 16 -25.57 -14.46 5.24
N ILE A 17 -25.27 -15.76 5.10
CA ILE A 17 -24.19 -16.24 4.22
C ILE A 17 -24.51 -15.97 2.75
N LEU A 18 -25.76 -16.20 2.34
CA LEU A 18 -26.19 -15.92 0.98
C LEU A 18 -26.12 -14.42 0.66
N TYR A 19 -26.54 -13.57 1.59
CA TYR A 19 -26.41 -12.12 1.46
C TYR A 19 -24.93 -11.70 1.30
N LEU A 20 -24.03 -12.21 2.14
CA LEU A 20 -22.60 -11.94 2.05
C LEU A 20 -22.00 -12.43 0.71
N GLY A 21 -22.40 -13.61 0.25
CA GLY A 21 -21.93 -14.16 -1.03
C GLY A 21 -22.38 -13.30 -2.22
N ILE A 22 -23.64 -12.89 -2.24
CA ILE A 22 -24.16 -12.02 -3.30
C ILE A 22 -23.47 -10.65 -3.30
N ASP A 23 -23.27 -10.05 -2.12
CA ASP A 23 -22.58 -8.76 -1.97
C ASP A 23 -21.13 -8.83 -2.48
N LEU A 24 -20.41 -9.90 -2.15
CA LEU A 24 -19.00 -10.08 -2.49
C LEU A 24 -18.79 -10.36 -3.98
N PHE A 25 -19.65 -11.16 -4.61
CA PHE A 25 -19.42 -11.67 -5.97
C PHE A 25 -20.23 -10.95 -7.07
N VAL A 26 -21.49 -10.57 -6.81
CA VAL A 26 -22.41 -10.12 -7.89
C VAL A 26 -22.48 -8.60 -7.99
N ILE A 27 -22.63 -7.91 -6.86
CA ILE A 27 -22.98 -6.48 -6.86
C ILE A 27 -21.73 -5.59 -6.80
N GLY A 28 -20.60 -6.14 -6.37
CA GLY A 28 -19.42 -5.32 -6.09
C GLY A 28 -19.65 -4.32 -4.96
N GLY A 29 -20.37 -4.78 -3.94
CA GLY A 29 -20.75 -3.98 -2.78
C GLY A 29 -19.59 -3.60 -1.87
N PRO A 30 -19.89 -3.00 -0.70
CA PRO A 30 -18.90 -2.38 0.18
C PRO A 30 -17.84 -3.37 0.69
N LEU A 31 -18.17 -4.66 0.85
CA LEU A 31 -17.20 -5.67 1.25
C LEU A 31 -16.18 -5.95 0.15
N ARG A 32 -16.64 -6.09 -1.10
CA ARG A 32 -15.74 -6.21 -2.24
C ARG A 32 -14.86 -4.97 -2.33
N GLN A 33 -15.43 -3.77 -2.22
CA GLN A 33 -14.65 -2.52 -2.23
C GLN A 33 -13.64 -2.43 -1.08
N ALA A 34 -13.99 -2.88 0.13
CA ALA A 34 -13.07 -2.93 1.28
C ALA A 34 -11.91 -3.92 1.06
N VAL A 35 -12.16 -5.05 0.40
CA VAL A 35 -11.13 -6.05 0.04
C VAL A 35 -10.27 -5.56 -1.13
N PHE A 36 -10.88 -4.96 -2.15
CA PHE A 36 -10.16 -4.47 -3.34
C PHE A 36 -9.42 -3.15 -3.12
N ARG A 37 -9.85 -2.30 -2.17
CA ARG A 37 -9.03 -1.17 -1.69
C ARG A 37 -7.71 -1.61 -1.07
N LYS A 38 -7.64 -2.85 -0.57
CA LYS A 38 -6.39 -3.46 -0.11
C LYS A 38 -5.58 -4.09 -1.22
N ASN A 39 -6.11 -4.19 -2.45
CA ASN A 39 -5.37 -4.70 -3.58
C ASN A 39 -4.50 -3.56 -4.17
N PRO A 40 -3.17 -3.59 -3.98
CA PRO A 40 -2.30 -2.50 -4.42
C PRO A 40 -2.16 -2.39 -5.94
N LYS A 41 -2.78 -3.30 -6.71
CA LYS A 41 -2.69 -3.39 -8.18
C LYS A 41 -3.93 -2.86 -8.92
N SER A 42 -4.95 -2.34 -8.24
CA SER A 42 -6.08 -1.73 -8.94
C SER A 42 -5.67 -0.38 -9.56
N GLU A 43 -6.21 -0.09 -10.74
CA GLU A 43 -5.94 1.15 -11.50
C GLU A 43 -6.21 2.39 -10.64
N GLU A 44 -7.35 2.43 -9.95
CA GLU A 44 -7.76 3.54 -9.07
C GLU A 44 -6.76 3.81 -7.95
N VAL A 45 -6.18 2.76 -7.35
CA VAL A 45 -5.20 2.89 -6.27
C VAL A 45 -3.87 3.38 -6.82
N ILE A 46 -3.50 2.98 -8.04
CA ILE A 46 -2.29 3.47 -8.71
C ILE A 46 -2.44 4.94 -9.08
N GLU A 47 -3.60 5.36 -9.58
CA GLU A 47 -3.85 6.77 -9.91
C GLU A 47 -3.87 7.65 -8.65
N ALA A 48 -4.55 7.21 -7.58
CA ALA A 48 -4.51 7.90 -6.29
C ALA A 48 -3.09 7.99 -5.74
N ALA A 49 -2.31 6.91 -5.82
CA ALA A 49 -0.92 6.89 -5.38
C ALA A 49 -0.04 7.85 -6.20
N LYS A 50 -0.24 7.94 -7.53
CA LYS A 50 0.45 8.92 -8.38
C LYS A 50 0.08 10.35 -8.00
N ALA A 51 -1.19 10.63 -7.72
CA ALA A 51 -1.65 11.96 -7.30
C ALA A 51 -1.04 12.38 -5.95
N GLU A 52 -0.87 11.44 -5.02
CA GLU A 52 -0.20 11.65 -3.74
C GLU A 52 1.34 11.69 -3.84
N GLY A 53 1.92 11.41 -5.01
CA GLY A 53 3.37 11.36 -5.20
C GLY A 53 4.04 10.17 -4.52
N VAL A 54 3.31 9.06 -4.34
CA VAL A 54 3.82 7.83 -3.74
C VAL A 54 4.66 7.05 -4.77
N VAL A 55 5.91 6.79 -4.43
CA VAL A 55 6.87 6.05 -5.28
C VAL A 55 6.85 4.56 -4.94
N ALA A 56 6.73 4.23 -3.66
CA ALA A 56 6.67 2.85 -3.19
C ALA A 56 5.79 2.75 -1.93
N ARG A 57 5.28 1.55 -1.64
CA ARG A 57 4.63 1.23 -0.36
C ARG A 57 5.34 0.04 0.28
N VAL A 58 5.90 0.24 1.47
CA VAL A 58 6.56 -0.81 2.26
C VAL A 58 5.71 -1.07 3.49
N TYR A 59 5.14 -2.28 3.62
CA TYR A 59 4.24 -2.63 4.73
C TYR A 59 3.13 -1.59 4.99
N PHE A 60 2.40 -1.22 3.93
CA PHE A 60 1.32 -0.22 3.98
C PHE A 60 1.76 1.21 4.32
N GLN A 61 3.05 1.46 4.56
CA GLN A 61 3.60 2.81 4.71
C GLN A 61 4.03 3.35 3.34
N PRO A 62 3.55 4.54 2.93
CA PRO A 62 3.95 5.16 1.68
C PRO A 62 5.35 5.79 1.79
N ILE A 63 6.17 5.59 0.76
CA ILE A 63 7.40 6.33 0.52
C ILE A 63 7.09 7.37 -0.57
N LEU A 64 7.23 8.64 -0.22
CA LEU A 64 6.90 9.77 -1.09
C LEU A 64 8.10 10.16 -1.95
N LEU A 65 7.83 10.72 -3.14
CA LEU A 65 8.88 11.25 -4.03
C LEU A 65 9.73 12.32 -3.34
N SER A 66 9.10 13.19 -2.54
CA SER A 66 9.78 14.21 -1.75
C SER A 66 10.79 13.63 -0.75
N GLN A 67 10.50 12.45 -0.17
CA GLN A 67 11.42 11.77 0.73
C GLN A 67 12.63 11.19 -0.03
N VAL A 68 12.39 10.65 -1.23
CA VAL A 68 13.46 10.14 -2.10
C VAL A 68 14.36 11.29 -2.55
N ASP A 69 13.79 12.39 -3.04
CA ASP A 69 14.55 13.57 -3.45
C ASP A 69 15.36 14.16 -2.29
N ARG A 70 14.76 14.23 -1.10
CA ARG A 70 15.47 14.67 0.10
C ARG A 70 16.66 13.77 0.44
N ARG A 71 16.48 12.45 0.37
CA ARG A 71 17.55 11.49 0.66
C ARG A 71 18.70 11.59 -0.35
N VAL A 72 18.39 11.90 -1.62
CA VAL A 72 19.41 12.18 -2.66
C VAL A 72 20.18 13.46 -2.33
N GLU A 73 19.49 14.54 -1.97
CA GLU A 73 20.14 15.80 -1.55
C GLU A 73 21.10 15.59 -0.37
N GLU A 74 20.66 14.86 0.65
CA GLU A 74 21.49 14.55 1.83
C GLU A 74 22.73 13.72 1.45
N GLY A 75 22.55 12.72 0.56
CA GLY A 75 23.66 11.90 0.08
C GLY A 75 24.67 12.71 -0.74
N LEU A 76 24.20 13.62 -1.60
CA LEU A 76 25.07 14.51 -2.38
C LEU A 76 25.79 15.51 -1.47
N TRP A 77 25.09 16.08 -0.49
CA TRP A 77 25.68 16.99 0.48
C TRP A 77 26.79 16.33 1.30
N ALA A 78 26.58 15.09 1.74
CA ALA A 78 27.60 14.30 2.44
C ALA A 78 28.86 14.04 1.58
N GLN A 79 28.71 14.03 0.24
CA GLN A 79 29.82 13.89 -0.71
C GLN A 79 30.41 15.24 -1.16
N GLY A 80 29.92 16.37 -0.62
CA GLY A 80 30.33 17.70 -1.06
C GLY A 80 29.88 18.06 -2.49
N ARG A 81 28.92 17.33 -3.05
CA ARG A 81 28.36 17.56 -4.39
C ARG A 81 27.05 18.33 -4.31
N SER A 82 26.73 19.09 -5.35
CA SER A 82 25.44 19.77 -5.50
C SER A 82 24.55 19.07 -6.52
N LEU A 83 23.24 19.20 -6.36
CA LEU A 83 22.25 18.63 -7.28
C LEU A 83 22.31 19.25 -8.69
N SER A 84 22.79 20.49 -8.79
CA SER A 84 23.02 21.19 -10.07
C SER A 84 24.17 20.60 -10.88
N ALA A 85 25.16 19.96 -10.23
CA ALA A 85 26.30 19.35 -10.90
C ALA A 85 25.99 17.95 -11.47
N VAL A 86 24.85 17.36 -11.14
CA VAL A 86 24.48 15.98 -11.52
C VAL A 86 23.68 15.97 -12.81
N LYS A 87 24.13 15.14 -13.77
CA LYS A 87 23.45 14.96 -15.06
C LYS A 87 22.06 14.32 -14.86
N PRO A 88 21.04 14.64 -15.69
CA PRO A 88 19.70 14.07 -15.54
C PRO A 88 19.65 12.54 -15.51
N ALA A 89 20.49 11.87 -16.31
CA ALA A 89 20.57 10.41 -16.32
C ALA A 89 21.09 9.84 -14.98
N GLU A 90 22.07 10.49 -14.37
CA GLU A 90 22.65 10.11 -13.07
C GLU A 90 21.67 10.39 -11.91
N ARG A 91 20.76 11.37 -12.06
CA ARG A 91 19.71 11.61 -11.06
C ARG A 91 18.75 10.44 -10.91
N ILE A 92 18.46 9.72 -12.00
CA ILE A 92 17.58 8.54 -11.95
C ILE A 92 18.25 7.41 -11.17
N SER A 93 19.54 7.16 -11.41
CA SER A 93 20.29 6.15 -10.66
C SER A 93 20.41 6.51 -9.18
N LEU A 94 20.67 7.78 -8.86
CA LEU A 94 20.71 8.25 -7.46
C LEU A 94 19.36 8.11 -6.76
N ARG A 95 18.25 8.43 -7.43
CA ARG A 95 16.90 8.23 -6.88
C ARG A 95 16.59 6.77 -6.63
N ARG A 96 17.00 5.85 -7.52
CA ARG A 96 16.84 4.40 -7.30
C ARG A 96 17.62 3.94 -6.09
N ALA A 97 18.91 4.31 -5.99
CA ALA A 97 19.73 3.98 -4.83
C ALA A 97 19.15 4.55 -3.52
N ALA A 98 18.69 5.80 -3.53
CA ALA A 98 18.05 6.42 -2.38
C ALA A 98 16.72 5.75 -2.00
N LEU A 99 15.96 5.26 -2.97
CA LEU A 99 14.74 4.50 -2.72
C LEU A 99 15.05 3.16 -2.05
N ASP A 100 16.05 2.42 -2.56
CA ASP A 100 16.47 1.13 -1.99
C ASP A 100 16.92 1.31 -0.53
N ASP A 101 17.75 2.32 -0.24
CA ASP A 101 18.15 2.67 1.13
C ASP A 101 16.94 2.96 2.05
N LEU A 102 15.92 3.67 1.54
CA LEU A 102 14.71 4.00 2.31
C LEU A 102 13.83 2.77 2.57
N ILE A 103 13.78 1.84 1.63
CA ILE A 103 13.10 0.55 1.79
C ILE A 103 13.79 -0.26 2.87
N ASP A 104 15.11 -0.40 2.81
CA ASP A 104 15.90 -1.15 3.79
C ASP A 104 15.75 -0.55 5.19
N LEU A 105 15.82 0.78 5.32
CA LEU A 105 15.59 1.46 6.59
C LEU A 105 14.18 1.18 7.14
N HIS A 106 13.15 1.16 6.29
CA HIS A 106 11.79 0.82 6.70
C HIS A 106 11.68 -0.63 7.18
N LEU A 107 12.27 -1.58 6.45
CA LEU A 107 12.28 -2.98 6.83
C LEU A 107 13.02 -3.20 8.15
N LEU A 108 14.16 -2.55 8.34
CA LEU A 108 14.92 -2.58 9.59
C LEU A 108 14.11 -1.98 10.75
N ARG A 109 13.45 -0.83 10.55
CA ARG A 109 12.62 -0.20 11.59
C ARG A 109 11.46 -1.09 12.02
N LEU A 110 10.84 -1.82 11.08
CA LEU A 110 9.81 -2.80 11.40
C LEU A 110 10.37 -3.97 12.20
N LYS A 111 11.56 -4.45 11.83
CA LYS A 111 12.23 -5.57 12.50
C LYS A 111 12.84 -5.20 13.85
N VAL A 112 13.24 -3.95 14.10
CA VAL A 112 13.80 -3.54 15.41
C VAL A 112 12.72 -3.31 16.45
N ARG A 113 11.46 -3.13 16.03
CA ARG A 113 10.30 -2.91 16.92
C ARG A 113 9.76 -4.20 17.55
N PHE A 114 10.67 -5.03 18.07
CA PHE A 114 10.37 -6.17 18.96
C PHE A 114 10.56 -5.77 20.41
#